data_AF-A0A6B3C8B2-F1
#
_entry.id   AF-A0A6B3C8B2-F1
#
_cell.length_a   1.000
_cell.length_b   1.000
_cell.length_c   1.000
_cell.angle_alpha   90.00
_cell.angle_beta   90.00
_cell.angle_gamma   90.00
#
_symmetry.space_group_name_H-M   'P 1'
#
loop_
_entity.id
_entity.type
_entity.pdbx_description
1 polymer ?
#
loop_
_entity_poly.entity_id
_entity_poly.type
_entity_poly.pdbx_seq_one_letter_code
_entity_poly.pdbx_strand_id
1 'polypeptide(L)'
;MAAAGGAIELDAGGRTVRLSSPDKIYFPERGLTKRDVAEYYLAVADGITRALRNRPTTLERFPDGVEGESFFQKRAPKNLPDWIPTAHIAFPSGRTADEICPTEPAAVLWAANLGCLTFHPWPVRRDDTDRPDELRIDLDPQPGTDYHHAVAAAHELRALLD
;
A
#
# COMPACT_ATOMS: atom_id res chain seq x y z
N MET A 1 -9.60 25.99 9.25
CA MET A 1 -9.68 24.56 8.88
C MET A 1 -10.88 24.41 7.98
N ALA A 2 -10.70 24.02 6.71
CA ALA A 2 -11.85 23.72 5.84
C ALA A 2 -12.68 22.61 6.50
N ALA A 3 -13.99 22.80 6.58
CA ALA A 3 -14.89 21.77 7.10
C ALA A 3 -14.74 20.54 6.21
N ALA A 4 -14.29 19.42 6.77
CA ALA A 4 -14.25 18.16 6.04
C ALA A 4 -15.68 17.84 5.57
N GLY A 5 -15.88 17.65 4.27
CA GLY A 5 -17.14 17.18 3.74
C GLY A 5 -17.60 15.90 4.43
N GLY A 6 -18.91 15.66 4.39
CA GLY A 6 -19.50 14.42 4.89
C GLY A 6 -18.85 13.20 4.26
N ALA A 7 -18.93 12.05 4.93
CA ALA A 7 -18.42 10.81 4.35
C ALA A 7 -19.16 10.49 3.04
N ILE A 8 -18.44 9.97 2.06
CA ILE A 8 -18.98 9.53 0.77
C ILE A 8 -18.83 8.01 0.63
N GLU A 9 -19.58 7.43 -0.30
CA GLU A 9 -19.47 6.03 -0.69
C GLU A 9 -18.89 5.93 -2.10
N LEU A 10 -17.93 5.03 -2.29
CA LEU A 10 -17.29 4.76 -3.57
C LEU A 10 -17.44 3.27 -3.90
N ASP A 11 -17.73 2.95 -5.16
CA ASP A 11 -17.68 1.58 -5.64
C ASP A 11 -16.23 1.19 -5.98
N ALA A 12 -15.80 0.03 -5.49
CA ALA A 12 -14.46 -0.50 -5.68
C ALA A 12 -14.50 -1.94 -6.16
N GLY A 13 -14.86 -2.12 -7.44
CA GLY A 13 -14.98 -3.44 -8.05
C GLY A 13 -16.24 -4.19 -7.61
N GLY A 14 -17.38 -3.48 -7.49
CA GLY A 14 -18.66 -4.05 -7.08
C GLY A 14 -18.89 -4.09 -5.56
N ARG A 15 -17.94 -3.59 -4.75
CA ARG A 15 -18.11 -3.39 -3.31
C ARG A 15 -18.09 -1.90 -2.98
N THR A 16 -19.13 -1.45 -2.29
CA THR A 16 -19.22 -0.10 -1.74
C THR A 16 -18.31 0.05 -0.51
N VAL A 17 -17.45 1.08 -0.52
CA VAL A 17 -16.57 1.45 0.59
C VAL A 17 -16.82 2.89 0.99
N ARG A 18 -17.01 3.13 2.29
CA ARG A 18 -17.16 4.48 2.86
C ARG A 18 -15.80 5.17 2.97
N LEU A 19 -15.69 6.36 2.39
CA LEU A 19 -14.54 7.27 2.54
C LEU A 19 -14.92 8.42 3.50
N SER A 20 -14.22 8.52 4.63
CA SER A 20 -14.40 9.63 5.58
C SER A 20 -13.47 10.79 5.26
N SER A 21 -13.89 12.02 5.57
CA SER A 21 -13.09 13.24 5.38
C SER A 21 -12.48 13.35 3.98
N PRO A 22 -13.28 13.23 2.90
CA PRO A 22 -12.79 13.20 1.53
C PRO A 22 -11.95 14.44 1.18
N ASP A 23 -12.34 15.61 1.68
CA ASP A 23 -11.69 16.90 1.36
C ASP A 23 -10.43 17.17 2.20
N LYS A 24 -10.00 16.23 3.04
CA LYS A 24 -8.78 16.39 3.84
C LYS A 24 -7.57 16.45 2.90
N ILE A 25 -6.78 17.51 3.00
CA ILE A 25 -5.56 17.68 2.20
C ILE A 25 -4.50 16.68 2.65
N TYR A 26 -4.02 15.86 1.71
CA TYR A 26 -2.93 14.90 1.92
C TYR A 26 -1.62 15.36 1.30
N PHE A 27 -1.67 16.11 0.19
CA PHE A 27 -0.48 16.69 -0.45
C PHE A 27 -0.67 18.21 -0.59
N PRO A 28 -0.26 19.01 0.41
CA PRO A 28 -0.51 20.45 0.45
C PRO A 28 0.06 21.23 -0.73
N GLU A 29 1.29 20.93 -1.14
CA GLU A 29 1.95 21.58 -2.28
C GLU A 29 1.15 21.48 -3.59
N ARG A 30 0.42 20.37 -3.77
CA ARG A 30 -0.39 20.09 -4.96
C ARG A 30 -1.88 20.29 -4.75
N GLY A 31 -2.31 20.60 -3.52
CA GLY A 31 -3.71 20.69 -3.12
C GLY A 31 -4.49 19.37 -3.23
N LEU A 32 -3.82 18.22 -3.26
CA LEU A 32 -4.50 16.93 -3.42
C LEU A 32 -5.09 16.45 -2.09
N THR A 33 -6.32 15.99 -2.18
CA THR A 33 -7.15 15.53 -1.08
C THR A 33 -7.05 14.01 -0.88
N LYS A 34 -7.58 13.53 0.22
CA LYS A 34 -7.79 12.10 0.48
C LYS A 34 -8.68 11.45 -0.58
N ARG A 35 -9.67 12.19 -1.11
CA ARG A 35 -10.49 11.74 -2.23
C ARG A 35 -9.68 11.53 -3.50
N ASP A 36 -8.76 12.44 -3.83
CA ASP A 36 -7.90 12.29 -5.01
C ASP A 36 -7.02 11.03 -4.91
N VAL A 37 -6.52 10.72 -3.70
CA VAL A 37 -5.77 9.47 -3.44
C VAL A 37 -6.65 8.23 -3.63
N ALA A 38 -7.88 8.27 -3.11
CA ALA A 38 -8.84 7.18 -3.26
C ALA A 38 -9.18 6.94 -4.75
N GLU A 39 -9.47 8.01 -5.49
CA GLU A 39 -9.79 7.96 -6.92
C GLU A 39 -8.57 7.49 -7.75
N TYR A 40 -7.35 7.90 -7.38
CA TYR A 40 -6.13 7.38 -7.99
C TYR A 40 -6.02 5.86 -7.82
N TYR A 41 -6.19 5.34 -6.60
CA TYR A 41 -6.12 3.89 -6.36
C TYR A 41 -7.19 3.10 -7.12
N LEU A 42 -8.39 3.68 -7.30
CA LEU A 42 -9.41 3.09 -8.16
C LEU A 42 -8.99 3.11 -9.64
N ALA A 43 -8.40 4.20 -10.11
CA ALA A 43 -7.92 4.31 -11.50
C ALA A 43 -6.80 3.31 -11.82
N VAL A 44 -5.99 2.92 -10.83
CA VAL A 44 -4.92 1.91 -10.99
C VAL A 44 -5.25 0.55 -10.35
N ALA A 45 -6.52 0.29 -10.07
CA ALA A 45 -6.99 -0.88 -9.30
C ALA A 45 -6.37 -2.20 -9.79
N ASP A 46 -6.38 -2.47 -11.09
CA ASP A 46 -5.84 -3.71 -11.67
C ASP A 46 -4.33 -3.87 -11.39
N GLY A 47 -3.58 -2.78 -11.42
CA GLY A 47 -2.15 -2.74 -11.14
C GLY A 47 -1.85 -3.02 -9.67
N ILE A 48 -2.48 -2.25 -8.78
CA ILE A 48 -2.24 -2.37 -7.35
C ILE A 48 -2.75 -3.71 -6.81
N THR A 49 -3.93 -4.17 -7.24
CA THR A 49 -4.45 -5.49 -6.82
C THR A 49 -3.58 -6.63 -7.34
N ARG A 50 -2.97 -6.51 -8.53
CA ARG A 50 -1.98 -7.51 -9.00
C ARG A 50 -0.72 -7.51 -8.14
N ALA A 51 -0.21 -6.35 -7.78
CA ALA A 51 0.98 -6.23 -6.92
C ALA A 51 0.76 -6.80 -5.52
N LEU A 52 -0.43 -6.56 -4.93
CA LEU A 52 -0.77 -6.98 -3.57
C LEU A 52 -1.39 -8.38 -3.49
N ARG A 53 -1.77 -8.99 -4.62
CA ARG A 53 -2.58 -10.21 -4.77
C ARG A 53 -2.28 -11.30 -3.74
N ASN A 54 -3.08 -11.42 -2.68
CA ASN A 54 -2.87 -12.42 -1.63
C ASN A 54 -1.48 -12.34 -0.93
N ARG A 55 -0.83 -11.17 -0.92
CA ARG A 55 0.40 -10.93 -0.18
C ARG A 55 0.05 -10.32 1.18
N PRO A 56 0.55 -10.87 2.31
CA PRO A 56 0.58 -10.11 3.55
C PRO A 56 1.20 -8.75 3.28
N THR A 57 0.58 -7.69 3.77
CA THR A 57 0.95 -6.32 3.40
C THR A 57 0.98 -5.43 4.63
N THR A 58 2.16 -4.87 4.90
CA THR A 58 2.31 -3.79 5.87
C THR A 58 1.82 -2.49 5.25
N LEU A 59 1.08 -1.70 6.02
CA LEU A 59 0.57 -0.41 5.59
C LEU A 59 1.44 0.71 6.15
N GLU A 60 1.89 1.64 5.31
CA GLU A 60 2.43 2.91 5.76
C GLU A 60 1.34 3.98 5.69
N ARG A 61 1.00 4.53 6.86
CA ARG A 61 -0.17 5.40 7.04
C ARG A 61 0.27 6.82 7.38
N PHE A 62 -0.39 7.78 6.74
CA PHE A 62 -0.25 9.22 6.90
C PHE A 62 -1.64 9.81 7.20
N PRO A 63 -2.17 9.62 8.43
CA PRO A 63 -3.53 10.04 8.76
C PRO A 63 -3.77 11.53 8.50
N ASP A 64 -2.72 12.34 8.67
CA ASP A 64 -2.71 13.80 8.55
C ASP A 64 -2.02 14.33 7.29
N GLY A 65 -1.78 13.47 6.29
CA GLY A 65 -1.10 13.84 5.04
C GLY A 65 0.41 13.72 5.13
N VAL A 66 1.10 14.00 4.01
CA VAL A 66 2.55 13.72 3.85
C VAL A 66 3.48 14.60 4.68
N GLU A 67 2.98 15.74 5.17
CA GLU A 67 3.73 16.61 6.10
C GLU A 67 3.51 16.23 7.58
N GLY A 68 2.55 15.34 7.86
CA GLY A 68 2.30 14.81 9.19
C GLY A 68 3.15 13.60 9.54
N GLU A 69 2.97 13.05 10.74
CA GLU A 69 3.64 11.81 11.14
C GLU A 69 3.13 10.62 10.32
N SER A 70 4.07 9.77 9.90
CA SER A 70 3.77 8.47 9.30
C SER A 70 4.03 7.34 10.30
N PHE A 71 3.36 6.22 10.10
CA PHE A 71 3.69 4.99 10.84
C PHE A 71 3.39 3.73 10.04
N PHE A 72 4.15 2.68 10.35
CA PHE A 72 3.97 1.35 9.79
C PHE A 72 3.00 0.53 10.64
N GLN A 73 1.88 0.14 10.05
CA GLN A 73 0.92 -0.80 10.62
C GLN A 73 1.11 -2.18 10.01
N LYS A 74 1.77 -3.06 10.76
CA LYS A 74 1.95 -4.47 10.39
C LYS A 74 0.70 -5.29 10.71
N ARG A 75 0.30 -5.26 11.99
CA ARG A 75 -0.86 -6.02 12.48
C ARG A 75 -2.17 -5.46 11.93
N ALA A 76 -3.01 -6.33 11.39
CA ALA A 76 -4.36 -6.01 10.99
C ALA A 76 -5.15 -5.40 12.17
N PRO A 77 -5.92 -4.32 11.96
CA PRO A 77 -6.63 -3.65 13.02
C PRO A 77 -7.82 -4.49 13.50
N LYS A 78 -8.26 -4.28 14.75
CA LYS A 78 -9.35 -5.06 15.35
C LYS A 78 -10.69 -4.94 14.62
N ASN A 79 -10.91 -3.83 13.92
CA ASN A 79 -12.12 -3.54 13.14
C ASN A 79 -11.93 -3.85 11.65
N LEU A 80 -11.05 -4.80 11.31
CA LEU A 80 -10.89 -5.29 9.95
C LEU A 80 -12.24 -5.84 9.44
N PRO A 81 -12.72 -5.42 8.26
CA PRO A 81 -13.86 -6.05 7.62
C PRO A 81 -13.61 -7.53 7.33
N ASP A 82 -14.63 -8.36 7.50
CA ASP A 82 -14.59 -9.82 7.31
C ASP A 82 -14.16 -10.26 5.90
N TRP A 83 -14.43 -9.42 4.89
CA TRP A 83 -14.06 -9.65 3.51
C TRP A 83 -12.61 -9.33 3.17
N ILE A 84 -11.83 -8.73 4.09
CA ILE A 84 -10.38 -8.55 3.91
C ILE A 84 -9.66 -9.71 4.60
N PRO A 85 -9.06 -10.65 3.86
CA PRO A 85 -8.34 -11.75 4.48
C PRO A 85 -7.03 -11.25 5.11
N THR A 86 -6.47 -12.08 5.98
CA THR A 86 -5.17 -11.86 6.60
C THR A 86 -4.22 -13.00 6.31
N ALA A 87 -2.94 -12.82 6.61
CA ALA A 87 -1.93 -13.86 6.58
C ALA A 87 -1.07 -13.77 7.84
N HIS A 88 -0.78 -14.93 8.44
CA HIS A 88 0.07 -15.01 9.64
C HIS A 88 1.54 -14.93 9.24
N ILE A 89 2.28 -13.98 9.82
CA ILE A 89 3.69 -13.75 9.49
C ILE A 89 4.54 -13.82 10.75
N ALA A 90 5.68 -14.50 10.62
CA ALA A 90 6.76 -14.49 11.59
C ALA A 90 7.83 -13.46 11.19
N PHE A 91 8.24 -12.63 12.15
CA PHE A 91 9.34 -11.68 11.97
C PHE A 91 10.67 -12.31 12.41
N PRO A 92 11.83 -11.80 11.96
CA PRO A 92 13.15 -12.29 12.39
C PRO A 92 13.37 -12.28 13.92
N SER A 93 12.63 -11.41 14.63
CA SER A 93 12.65 -11.36 16.10
C SER A 93 11.95 -12.53 16.80
N GLY A 94 11.29 -13.44 16.07
CA GLY A 94 10.45 -14.50 16.62
C GLY A 94 9.02 -14.06 16.99
N ARG A 95 8.72 -12.75 16.90
CA ARG A 95 7.34 -12.23 17.05
C ARG A 95 6.51 -12.58 15.82
N THR A 96 5.19 -12.64 15.99
CA THR A 96 4.25 -12.86 14.90
C THR A 96 3.16 -11.80 14.83
N ALA A 97 2.57 -11.63 13.64
CA ALA A 97 1.38 -10.81 13.43
C ALA A 97 0.55 -11.35 12.26
N ASP A 98 -0.76 -11.12 12.32
CA ASP A 98 -1.61 -11.26 11.15
C ASP A 98 -1.60 -9.91 10.42
N GLU A 99 -1.10 -9.88 9.18
CA GLU A 99 -1.13 -8.68 8.34
C GLU A 99 -2.32 -8.76 7.37
N ILE A 100 -2.81 -7.61 6.90
CA ILE A 100 -3.87 -7.63 5.88
C ILE A 100 -3.35 -8.24 4.59
N CYS A 101 -4.24 -8.85 3.83
CA CYS A 101 -3.90 -9.54 2.60
C CYS A 101 -4.85 -9.08 1.49
N PRO A 102 -4.57 -7.96 0.80
CA PRO A 102 -5.49 -7.40 -0.18
C PRO A 102 -5.75 -8.35 -1.35
N THR A 103 -7.02 -8.58 -1.68
CA THR A 103 -7.48 -9.48 -2.75
C THR A 103 -8.34 -8.81 -3.81
N GLU A 104 -8.88 -7.63 -3.50
CA GLU A 104 -9.78 -6.86 -4.34
C GLU A 104 -9.55 -5.35 -4.17
N PRO A 105 -9.97 -4.51 -5.14
CA PRO A 105 -9.77 -3.06 -5.08
C PRO A 105 -10.35 -2.42 -3.81
N ALA A 106 -11.46 -2.95 -3.29
CA ALA A 106 -12.08 -2.46 -2.07
C ALA A 106 -11.16 -2.55 -0.83
N ALA A 107 -10.28 -3.54 -0.75
CA ALA A 107 -9.32 -3.66 0.35
C ALA A 107 -8.26 -2.54 0.29
N VAL A 108 -7.83 -2.18 -0.92
CA VAL A 108 -6.91 -1.06 -1.16
C VAL A 108 -7.58 0.25 -0.79
N LEU A 109 -8.82 0.47 -1.24
CA LEU A 109 -9.58 1.67 -0.93
C LEU A 109 -9.87 1.80 0.58
N TRP A 110 -10.19 0.69 1.24
CA TRP A 110 -10.36 0.66 2.70
C TRP A 110 -9.06 1.06 3.43
N ALA A 111 -7.91 0.55 3.00
CA ALA A 111 -6.62 0.93 3.56
C ALA A 111 -6.29 2.41 3.29
N ALA A 112 -6.56 2.91 2.08
CA ALA A 112 -6.41 4.32 1.74
C ALA A 112 -7.33 5.21 2.61
N ASN A 113 -8.54 4.75 2.94
CA ASN A 113 -9.43 5.44 3.87
C ASN A 113 -8.85 5.53 5.30
N LEU A 114 -8.00 4.58 5.70
CA LEU A 114 -7.24 4.65 6.95
C LEU A 114 -6.00 5.56 6.85
N GLY A 115 -5.78 6.20 5.71
CA GLY A 115 -4.63 7.05 5.42
C GLY A 115 -3.42 6.29 4.92
N CYS A 116 -3.58 5.06 4.43
CA CYS A 116 -2.46 4.35 3.79
C CYS A 116 -2.11 5.01 2.45
N LEU A 117 -0.85 5.43 2.32
CA LEU A 117 -0.30 5.94 1.06
C LEU A 117 0.66 4.95 0.40
N THR A 118 1.32 4.11 1.18
CA THR A 118 2.28 3.13 0.68
C THR A 118 1.93 1.74 1.20
N PHE A 119 1.86 0.79 0.29
CA PHE A 119 1.67 -0.63 0.59
C PHE A 119 3.01 -1.36 0.49
N HIS A 120 3.35 -2.12 1.51
CA HIS A 120 4.61 -2.86 1.62
C HIS A 120 4.31 -4.38 1.63
N PRO A 121 4.04 -4.99 0.47
CA PRO A 121 3.70 -6.42 0.39
C PRO A 121 4.93 -7.30 0.61
N TRP A 122 4.78 -8.38 1.35
CA TRP A 122 5.80 -9.42 1.50
C TRP A 122 6.02 -10.18 0.18
N PRO A 123 7.23 -10.71 -0.10
CA PRO A 123 7.51 -11.50 -1.31
C PRO A 123 6.96 -12.94 -1.23
N VAL A 124 5.95 -13.19 -0.40
CA VAL A 124 5.27 -14.48 -0.19
C VAL A 124 3.77 -14.33 -0.39
N ARG A 125 3.05 -15.44 -0.54
CA ARG A 125 1.58 -15.48 -0.59
C ARG A 125 1.03 -16.03 0.72
N ARG A 126 -0.20 -15.67 1.06
CA ARG A 126 -0.84 -16.07 2.33
C ARG A 126 -0.91 -17.58 2.56
N ASP A 127 -0.95 -18.37 1.49
CA ASP A 127 -1.12 -19.82 1.56
C ASP A 127 0.20 -20.54 1.93
N ASP A 128 1.36 -19.88 1.73
CA ASP A 128 2.69 -20.37 2.11
C ASP A 128 3.62 -19.18 2.38
N THR A 129 3.69 -18.76 3.65
CA THR A 129 4.44 -17.56 4.06
C THR A 129 5.94 -17.79 4.26
N ASP A 130 6.41 -19.03 4.13
CA ASP A 130 7.82 -19.40 4.28
C ASP A 130 8.51 -19.63 2.93
N ARG A 131 7.75 -19.55 1.81
CA ARG A 131 8.25 -19.77 0.46
C ARG A 131 8.06 -18.55 -0.43
N PRO A 132 9.08 -17.68 -0.57
CA PRO A 132 9.01 -16.54 -1.47
C PRO A 132 8.76 -16.95 -2.92
N ASP A 133 7.83 -16.25 -3.58
CA ASP A 133 7.55 -16.37 -5.02
C ASP A 133 8.05 -15.15 -5.83
N GLU A 134 8.68 -14.18 -5.15
CA GLU A 134 9.37 -13.03 -5.76
C GLU A 134 10.80 -12.92 -5.24
N LEU A 135 11.77 -12.89 -6.16
CA LEU A 135 13.11 -12.37 -5.90
C LEU A 135 13.10 -10.87 -6.25
N ARG A 136 13.53 -10.02 -5.32
CA ARG A 136 13.54 -8.56 -5.49
C ARG A 136 14.96 -8.06 -5.49
N ILE A 137 15.30 -7.25 -6.49
CA ILE A 137 16.61 -6.59 -6.61
C ILE A 137 16.36 -5.10 -6.50
N ASP A 138 16.92 -4.49 -5.46
CA ASP A 138 16.78 -3.06 -5.18
C ASP A 138 18.08 -2.36 -5.57
N LEU A 139 17.99 -1.40 -6.49
CA LEU A 139 19.13 -0.65 -7.02
C LEU A 139 19.09 0.76 -6.47
N ASP A 140 19.80 0.97 -5.36
CA ASP A 140 19.73 2.20 -4.57
C ASP A 140 20.97 3.11 -4.79
N PRO A 141 20.82 4.24 -5.51
CA PRO A 141 21.90 5.20 -5.71
C PRO A 141 22.50 5.71 -4.39
N GLN A 142 23.81 5.58 -4.24
CA GLN A 142 24.57 6.09 -3.10
C GLN A 142 25.02 7.55 -3.32
N PRO A 143 25.47 8.28 -2.28
CA PRO A 143 25.97 9.64 -2.44
C PRO A 143 27.02 9.77 -3.57
N GLY A 144 26.77 10.67 -4.52
CA GLY A 144 27.58 10.82 -5.74
C GLY A 144 27.01 10.10 -6.97
N THR A 145 25.90 9.36 -6.82
CA THR A 145 25.14 8.75 -7.92
C THR A 145 23.67 9.18 -7.86
N ASP A 146 22.90 8.92 -8.92
CA ASP A 146 21.50 9.34 -9.05
C ASP A 146 20.64 8.28 -9.77
N TYR A 147 19.39 8.64 -10.08
CA TYR A 147 18.44 7.76 -10.78
C TYR A 147 18.98 7.25 -12.14
N HIS A 148 19.74 8.06 -12.87
CA HIS A 148 20.29 7.64 -14.16
C HIS A 148 21.32 6.52 -14.01
N HIS A 149 22.08 6.52 -12.91
CA HIS A 149 23.00 5.44 -12.59
C HIS A 149 22.25 4.13 -12.27
N ALA A 150 21.14 4.20 -11.53
CA ALA A 150 20.30 3.03 -11.29
C ALA A 150 19.68 2.46 -12.59
N VAL A 151 19.24 3.34 -13.50
CA VAL A 151 18.73 2.92 -14.82
C VAL A 151 19.80 2.19 -15.63
N ALA A 152 21.03 2.72 -15.67
CA ALA A 152 22.14 2.04 -16.34
C ALA A 152 22.44 0.67 -15.72
N ALA A 153 22.53 0.60 -14.39
CA ALA A 153 22.73 -0.67 -13.67
C ALA A 153 21.60 -1.68 -13.91
N ALA A 154 20.35 -1.22 -14.03
CA ALA A 154 19.21 -2.08 -14.34
C ALA A 154 19.31 -2.72 -15.74
N HIS A 155 19.84 -1.99 -16.72
CA HIS A 155 20.07 -2.53 -18.06
C HIS A 155 21.17 -3.60 -18.08
N GLU A 156 22.26 -3.38 -17.35
CA GLU A 156 23.33 -4.37 -17.19
C GLU A 156 22.84 -5.62 -16.45
N LEU A 157 22.08 -5.43 -15.37
CA LEU A 157 21.46 -6.52 -14.63
C LEU A 157 20.51 -7.34 -15.52
N ARG A 158 19.71 -6.67 -16.36
CA ARG A 158 18.84 -7.37 -17.32
C ARG A 158 19.67 -8.22 -18.28
N ALA A 159 20.76 -7.69 -18.83
CA ALA A 159 21.64 -8.44 -19.73
C ALA A 159 22.31 -9.66 -19.05
N LEU A 160 22.52 -9.60 -17.73
CA LEU A 160 23.01 -10.74 -16.95
C LEU A 160 21.94 -11.82 -16.72
N LEU A 161 20.67 -11.44 -16.63
CA LEU A 161 19.54 -12.35 -16.34
C LEU A 161 18.95 -12.99 -17.61
N ASP A 162 19.16 -12.38 -18.78
CA ASP A 162 18.79 -12.90 -20.10
C ASP A 162 19.72 -14.05 -20.55
#